data_AF-A0AAW8LI83-F1
#
_entry.id   AF-A0AAW8LI83-F1
#
_cell.length_a   1.000
_cell.length_b   1.000
_cell.length_c   1.000
_cell.angle_alpha   90.00
_cell.angle_beta   90.00
_cell.angle_gamma   90.00
#
_symmetry.space_group_name_H-M   'P 1'
#
loop_
_entity.id
_entity.type
_entity.pdbx_description
1 polymer ?
#
loop_
_entity_poly.entity_id
_entity_poly.type
_entity_poly.pdbx_seq_one_letter_code
_entity_poly.pdbx_strand_id
1 'polypeptide(L)'
;MPLSWSGLGGSWKAGYIRGYLQQRGWGAELGSPGIQLSDSGEIVPGYVFISENLPQYWDELDAFEGDEYQRIPVKVYLENGQTIESLVYALKD
;
A
#
# COMPACT_ATOMS: atom_id res chain seq x y z
N MET A 1 -4.73 -1.69 -21.35
CA MET A 1 -3.39 -2.28 -21.60
C MET A 1 -3.22 -3.45 -20.63
N PRO A 2 -2.73 -4.64 -21.02
CA PRO A 2 -2.51 -5.70 -20.06
C PRO A 2 -1.18 -5.41 -19.34
N LEU A 3 -1.26 -4.96 -18.10
CA LEU A 3 -0.10 -4.91 -17.19
C LEU A 3 0.25 -6.37 -16.87
N SER A 4 1.26 -6.95 -17.51
CA SER A 4 1.71 -8.30 -17.15
C SER A 4 2.67 -8.21 -15.96
N TRP A 5 2.11 -8.12 -14.77
CA TRP A 5 2.82 -8.22 -13.48
C TRP A 5 3.41 -9.63 -13.21
N SER A 6 3.43 -10.51 -14.22
CA SER A 6 3.82 -11.93 -14.13
C SER A 6 5.26 -12.14 -13.64
N GLY A 7 6.11 -11.11 -13.67
CA GLY A 7 7.49 -11.16 -13.18
C GLY A 7 7.69 -10.67 -11.74
N LEU A 8 6.64 -10.20 -11.05
CA LEU A 8 6.82 -9.68 -9.69
C LEU A 8 7.35 -10.76 -8.74
N GLY A 9 6.86 -12.00 -8.80
CA GLY A 9 7.21 -13.02 -7.80
C GLY A 9 6.95 -12.55 -6.37
N GLY A 10 7.55 -13.18 -5.37
CA GLY A 10 7.53 -12.66 -3.99
C GLY A 10 6.55 -13.34 -3.04
N SER A 11 6.36 -12.72 -1.88
CA SER A 11 5.58 -13.26 -0.76
C SER A 11 4.79 -12.16 -0.05
N TRP A 12 3.77 -12.57 0.70
CA TRP A 12 2.93 -11.68 1.49
C TRP A 12 3.12 -11.96 2.98
N LYS A 13 3.15 -10.91 3.79
CA LYS A 13 3.12 -11.01 5.27
C LYS A 13 1.94 -10.21 5.82
N ALA A 14 1.15 -10.83 6.68
CA ALA A 14 0.07 -10.15 7.40
C ALA A 14 0.65 -9.12 8.38
N GLY A 15 -0.03 -7.99 8.49
CA GLY A 15 0.34 -6.91 9.41
C GLY A 15 -0.69 -5.80 9.41
N TYR A 16 -0.33 -4.67 10.01
CA TYR A 16 -1.18 -3.49 10.02
C TYR A 16 -0.36 -2.21 10.04
N ILE A 17 -1.02 -1.13 9.61
CA ILE A 17 -0.57 0.25 9.74
C ILE A 17 -1.63 1.04 10.51
N ARG A 18 -1.36 2.31 10.80
CA ARG A 18 -2.32 3.20 11.47
C ARG A 18 -2.72 4.36 10.57
N GLY A 19 -4.01 4.67 10.55
CA GLY A 19 -4.54 5.76 9.73
C GLY A 19 -6.05 5.85 9.75
N TYR A 20 -6.58 6.67 8.86
CA TYR A 20 -8.00 6.83 8.63
C TYR A 20 -8.35 6.41 7.20
N LEU A 21 -9.30 5.48 7.07
CA LEU A 21 -9.83 5.09 5.77
C LEU A 21 -10.85 6.12 5.30
N GLN A 22 -10.73 6.55 4.05
CA GLN A 22 -11.64 7.51 3.42
C GLN A 22 -12.18 6.89 2.14
N GLN A 23 -13.47 7.12 1.86
CA GLN A 23 -14.09 6.77 0.58
C GLN A 23 -13.66 7.76 -0.51
N ARG A 24 -12.36 7.78 -0.81
CA ARG A 24 -11.64 8.62 -1.77
C ARG A 24 -10.61 7.79 -2.51
N GLY A 25 -10.22 8.27 -3.69
CA GLY A 25 -9.37 7.55 -4.62
C GLY A 25 -10.17 6.64 -5.55
N TRP A 26 -9.64 6.36 -6.73
CA TRP A 26 -10.32 5.60 -7.77
C TRP A 26 -10.72 4.19 -7.29
N GLY A 27 -9.98 3.61 -6.34
CA GLY A 27 -10.33 2.34 -5.71
C GLY A 27 -11.61 2.39 -4.87
N ALA A 28 -11.99 3.55 -4.35
CA ALA A 28 -13.16 3.69 -3.48
C ALA A 28 -14.48 3.45 -4.22
N GLU A 29 -14.55 3.82 -5.51
CA GLU A 29 -15.69 3.51 -6.38
C GLU A 29 -15.87 1.99 -6.57
N LEU A 30 -14.80 1.22 -6.36
CA LEU A 30 -14.78 -0.24 -6.38
C LEU A 30 -14.89 -0.87 -4.99
N GLY A 31 -15.18 -0.07 -3.96
CA GLY A 31 -15.32 -0.52 -2.57
C GLY A 31 -14.00 -0.63 -1.79
N SER A 32 -12.90 -0.09 -2.33
CA SER A 32 -11.57 -0.11 -1.68
C SER A 32 -11.19 1.31 -1.21
N PRO A 33 -11.44 1.68 0.06
CA PRO A 33 -11.16 3.02 0.55
C PRO A 33 -9.66 3.33 0.54
N GLY A 34 -9.30 4.57 0.22
CA GLY A 34 -7.94 5.08 0.37
C GLY A 34 -7.58 5.32 1.85
N ILE A 35 -6.28 5.31 2.15
CA ILE A 35 -5.77 5.55 3.51
C ILE A 35 -5.06 6.90 3.63
N GLN A 36 -5.34 7.63 4.70
CA GLN A 36 -4.49 8.73 5.19
C GLN A 36 -3.74 8.25 6.44
N LEU A 37 -2.40 8.25 6.39
CA LEU A 37 -1.57 7.76 7.51
C LEU A 37 -1.70 8.67 8.73
N SER A 38 -1.80 8.06 9.91
CA SER A 38 -1.84 8.78 11.18
C SER A 38 -1.58 7.85 12.36
N ASP A 39 -0.65 8.21 13.24
CA ASP A 39 -0.39 7.44 14.47
C ASP A 39 -1.57 7.46 15.44
N SER A 40 -2.38 8.53 15.42
CA SER A 40 -3.64 8.60 16.19
C SER A 40 -4.82 7.90 15.49
N GLY A 41 -4.60 7.39 14.28
CA GLY A 41 -5.59 6.64 13.51
C GLY A 41 -5.91 5.27 14.09
N GLU A 42 -6.86 4.61 13.43
CA GLU A 42 -7.25 3.23 13.74
C GLU A 42 -6.21 2.25 13.21
N ILE A 43 -6.24 1.02 13.72
CA ILE A 43 -5.47 -0.09 13.14
C ILE A 43 -6.14 -0.48 11.81
N VAL A 44 -5.39 -0.36 10.73
CA VAL A 44 -5.81 -0.80 9.40
C VAL A 44 -5.08 -2.11 9.07
N PRO A 45 -5.76 -3.27 9.15
CA PRO A 45 -5.17 -4.55 8.83
C PRO A 45 -4.92 -4.67 7.33
N GLY A 46 -3.87 -5.40 6.96
CA GLY A 46 -3.53 -5.64 5.56
C GLY A 46 -2.38 -6.61 5.41
N TYR A 47 -1.73 -6.54 4.26
CA TYR A 47 -0.58 -7.38 3.94
C TYR A 47 0.54 -6.53 3.33
N VAL A 48 1.78 -6.87 3.69
CA VAL A 48 2.98 -6.35 3.06
C VAL A 48 3.39 -7.30 1.96
N PHE A 49 3.44 -6.80 0.73
CA PHE A 49 4.02 -7.52 -0.38
C PHE A 49 5.54 -7.34 -0.41
N ILE A 50 6.27 -8.44 -0.56
CA ILE A 50 7.73 -8.46 -0.53
C ILE A 50 8.23 -9.16 -1.79
N SER A 51 8.96 -8.42 -2.61
CA SER A 51 9.62 -8.94 -3.80
C SER A 51 10.90 -8.17 -4.11
N GLU A 52 11.93 -8.89 -4.52
CA GLU A 52 13.20 -8.32 -5.02
C GLU A 52 13.03 -7.61 -6.37
N ASN A 53 11.94 -7.89 -7.09
CA ASN A 53 11.68 -7.33 -8.42
C ASN A 53 10.90 -6.01 -8.36
N LEU A 54 10.32 -5.64 -7.21
CA LEU A 54 9.54 -4.39 -7.05
C LEU A 54 10.24 -3.13 -7.59
N PRO A 55 11.56 -2.94 -7.41
CA PRO A 55 12.26 -1.79 -7.97
C PRO A 55 12.10 -1.59 -9.48
N GLN A 56 11.83 -2.66 -10.23
CA GLN A 56 11.64 -2.62 -11.68
C GLN A 56 10.24 -2.16 -12.09
N TYR A 57 9.27 -2.15 -11.16
CA TYR A 57 7.85 -1.89 -11.44
C TYR A 57 7.34 -0.63 -10.73
N TRP A 58 8.21 0.15 -10.09
CA TRP A 58 7.79 1.33 -9.35
C TRP A 58 7.08 2.36 -10.20
N ASP A 59 7.58 2.65 -11.40
CA ASP A 59 6.97 3.62 -12.30
C ASP A 59 5.59 3.16 -12.80
N GLU A 60 5.43 1.84 -13.05
CA GLU A 60 4.15 1.27 -13.46
C GLU A 60 3.12 1.29 -12.32
N LEU A 61 3.55 0.99 -11.09
CA LEU A 61 2.70 1.08 -9.90
C LEU A 61 2.29 2.54 -9.62
N ASP A 62 3.23 3.48 -9.71
CA ASP A 62 2.94 4.90 -9.53
C ASP A 62 1.95 5.40 -10.60
N ALA A 63 2.11 4.98 -11.86
CA ALA A 63 1.20 5.34 -12.95
C ALA A 63 -0.19 4.70 -12.81
N PHE A 64 -0.27 3.48 -12.27
CA PHE A 64 -1.53 2.79 -12.01
C PHE A 64 -2.34 3.49 -10.90
N GLU A 65 -1.67 3.87 -9.82
CA GLU A 65 -2.30 4.57 -8.69
C GLU A 65 -2.63 6.02 -9.02
N GLY A 66 -1.86 6.62 -9.93
CA GLY A 66 -2.19 7.88 -10.57
C GLY A 66 -2.15 9.09 -9.64
N ASP A 67 -3.00 10.07 -9.92
CA ASP A 67 -2.92 11.37 -9.27
C ASP A 67 -3.50 11.39 -7.85
N GLU A 68 -4.31 10.40 -7.48
CA GLU A 68 -5.01 10.39 -6.18
C GLU A 68 -4.19 9.82 -5.03
N TYR A 69 -3.13 9.07 -5.32
CA TYR A 69 -2.30 8.42 -4.31
C TYR A 69 -0.82 8.73 -4.48
N GLN A 70 -0.10 8.82 -3.37
CA GLN A 70 1.35 8.99 -3.32
C GLN A 70 1.99 7.82 -2.58
N ARG A 71 3.09 7.31 -3.14
CA ARG A 71 3.91 6.29 -2.48
C ARG A 71 4.75 6.93 -1.37
N ILE A 72 4.49 6.59 -0.12
CA ILE A 72 5.21 7.12 1.04
C ILE A 72 5.75 6.01 1.94
N PRO A 73 6.88 6.23 2.64
CA PRO A 73 7.40 5.30 3.65
C PRO A 73 6.41 5.10 4.78
N VAL A 74 6.29 3.85 5.25
CA VAL A 74 5.47 3.49 6.40
C VAL A 74 6.11 2.36 7.19
N LYS A 75 5.91 2.39 8.51
CA LYS A 75 6.22 1.29 9.39
C LYS A 75 5.01 0.36 9.51
N VAL A 76 5.19 -0.90 9.14
CA VAL A 76 4.18 -1.95 9.28
C VAL A 76 4.46 -2.78 10.53
N TYR A 77 3.43 -3.00 11.33
CA TYR A 77 3.47 -3.87 12.50
C TYR A 77 3.01 -5.26 12.10
N LEU A 78 3.89 -6.25 12.24
CA LEU A 78 3.62 -7.64 11.90
C LEU A 78 2.96 -8.37 13.09
N GLU A 79 2.23 -9.44 12.80
CA GLU A 79 1.53 -10.23 13.84
C GLU A 79 2.47 -10.83 14.89
N ASN A 80 3.73 -11.06 14.53
CA ASN A 80 4.75 -11.59 15.44
C ASN A 80 5.38 -10.51 16.35
N GLY A 81 4.84 -9.29 16.36
CA GLY A 81 5.33 -8.17 17.15
C GLY A 81 6.54 -7.44 16.57
N GLN A 82 7.08 -7.89 15.43
CA GLN A 82 8.14 -7.18 14.72
C GLN A 82 7.58 -6.02 13.91
N THR A 83 8.46 -5.11 13.50
CA THR A 83 8.13 -4.04 12.55
C THR A 83 9.00 -4.15 11.31
N ILE A 84 8.47 -3.71 10.17
CA ILE A 84 9.18 -3.62 8.90
C ILE A 84 8.92 -2.26 8.27
N GLU A 85 9.95 -1.66 7.67
CA GLU A 85 9.82 -0.48 6.83
C GLU A 85 9.33 -0.89 5.44
N SER A 86 8.29 -0.23 4.94
CA SER A 86 7.66 -0.51 3.66
C SER A 86 7.24 0.81 2.99
N LEU A 87 6.67 0.69 1.80
CA LEU A 87 5.98 1.77 1.11
C LEU A 87 4.48 1.47 1.06
N VAL A 88 3.66 2.52 1.10
CA VAL A 88 2.21 2.45 0.92
C VAL A 88 1.76 3.57 0.00
N TYR A 89 0.76 3.30 -0.83
CA TYR A 89 0.04 4.33 -1.57
C TYR A 89 -1.02 4.93 -0.66
N ALA A 90 -0.73 6.11 -0.12
CA ALA A 90 -1.65 6.87 0.71
C ALA A 90 -2.33 7.97 -0.12
N LEU A 91 -3.52 8.39 0.28
CA LEU A 91 -4.22 9.50 -0.35
C LEU A 91 -3.33 10.74 -0.37
N LYS A 92 -3.30 11.44 -1.52
CA LYS A 92 -2.75 12.80 -1.57
C LYS A 92 -3.72 13.75 -0.85
N ASP A 93 -3.14 14.72 -0.17
CA ASP A 93 -3.89 15.82 0.44
C ASP A 93 -4.57 16.68 -0.63
#